data_AF-A0A6J1X182-F1
#
_entry.id   AF-A0A6J1X182-F1
#
_cell.length_a   1.000
_cell.length_b   1.000
_cell.length_c   1.000
_cell.angle_alpha   90.00
_cell.angle_beta   90.00
_cell.angle_gamma   90.00
#
_symmetry.space_group_name_H-M   'P 1'
#
loop_
_entity.id
_entity.type
_entity.pdbx_description
1 polymer ?
#
loop_
_entity_poly.entity_id
_entity_poly.type
_entity_poly.pdbx_seq_one_letter_code
_entity_poly.pdbx_strand_id
1 'polypeptide(L)'
;NNSLYIKDPFICSEYEDDIYNYTPFMSTYLIAIIVAKYDNLMVINSDGKLIYEVIARPAAIEGNQGEYAFEVGQLLLAEMSAHTAIDYYTVSEFFKMTHAAIPDLEAGAMENWGLLTYRESYLLYDKDHTSSFHKQSIAYMLSHEIAHMWFGNLVTCEWWDVLWLNEGFARYYEYFLTDWVCCSFYLFNN
;
A
#
# COMPACT_ATOMS: atom_id res chain seq x y z
N ASN A 1 -20.23 -3.22 28.42
CA ASN A 1 -21.52 -3.57 27.77
C ASN A 1 -21.43 -5.00 27.28
N ASN A 2 -22.30 -5.86 27.81
CA ASN A 2 -22.33 -7.30 27.55
C ASN A 2 -22.57 -7.62 26.06
N SER A 3 -21.58 -8.17 25.37
CA SER A 3 -21.80 -8.92 24.15
C SER A 3 -22.16 -10.37 24.52
N LEU A 4 -23.41 -10.75 24.26
CA LEU A 4 -23.86 -12.13 24.27
C LEU A 4 -23.14 -12.87 23.13
N TYR A 5 -22.34 -13.88 23.47
CA TYR A 5 -21.89 -14.88 22.49
C TYR A 5 -23.07 -15.80 22.20
N ILE A 6 -23.74 -15.60 21.06
CA ILE A 6 -24.54 -16.66 20.44
C ILE A 6 -23.52 -17.58 19.78
N LYS A 7 -23.24 -18.74 20.40
CA LYS A 7 -22.54 -19.83 19.71
C LYS A 7 -23.49 -20.35 18.64
N ASP A 8 -23.25 -19.98 17.40
CA ASP A 8 -23.93 -20.57 16.25
C ASP A 8 -23.50 -22.04 16.13
N PRO A 9 -24.42 -23.02 16.14
CA PRO A 9 -24.08 -24.45 16.15
C PRO A 9 -23.53 -25.00 14.82
N PHE A 10 -23.13 -24.12 13.88
CA PHE A 10 -22.69 -24.48 12.53
C PHE A 10 -21.20 -24.20 12.23
N ILE A 11 -20.35 -24.02 13.25
CA ILE A 11 -18.90 -23.91 13.01
C ILE A 11 -18.37 -25.28 12.55
N CYS A 12 -18.23 -25.47 11.23
CA CYS A 12 -17.36 -26.49 10.65
C CYS A 12 -15.92 -26.17 11.03
N SER A 13 -15.18 -27.13 11.62
CA SER A 13 -13.82 -26.97 12.14
C SER A 13 -12.73 -26.75 11.08
N GLU A 14 -13.09 -26.36 9.85
CA GLU A 14 -12.21 -26.17 8.69
C GLU A 14 -12.13 -24.71 8.22
N TYR A 15 -12.87 -23.79 8.86
CA TYR A 15 -12.89 -22.37 8.52
C TYR A 15 -12.46 -21.52 9.71
N GLU A 16 -11.84 -20.38 9.40
CA GLU A 16 -11.45 -19.35 10.37
C GLU A 16 -12.19 -18.04 10.04
N ASP A 17 -12.67 -17.35 11.08
CA ASP A 17 -13.33 -16.06 10.94
C ASP A 17 -12.33 -14.93 11.23
N ASP A 18 -12.02 -14.13 10.22
CA ASP A 18 -11.21 -12.92 10.38
C ASP A 18 -12.11 -11.70 10.63
N ILE A 19 -11.92 -11.06 11.79
CA ILE A 19 -12.65 -9.84 12.18
C ILE A 19 -11.70 -8.64 12.11
N TYR A 20 -12.06 -7.67 11.28
CA TYR A 20 -11.29 -6.44 11.08
C TYR A 20 -11.86 -5.29 11.93
N ASN A 21 -10.99 -4.34 12.31
CA ASN A 21 -11.41 -3.11 12.97
C ASN A 21 -12.26 -2.24 12.03
N TYR A 22 -13.05 -1.34 12.61
CA TYR A 22 -13.79 -0.36 11.82
C TYR A 22 -12.83 0.57 11.06
N THR A 23 -13.10 0.78 9.79
CA THR A 23 -12.36 1.73 8.97
C THR A 23 -12.76 3.16 9.34
N PRO A 24 -11.91 4.16 9.05
CA PRO A 24 -12.36 5.52 8.92
C PRO A 24 -13.47 5.66 7.86
N PHE A 25 -14.13 6.82 7.85
CA PHE A 25 -15.02 7.16 6.75
C PHE A 25 -14.23 7.21 5.44
N MET A 26 -14.64 6.39 4.48
CA MET A 26 -14.00 6.29 3.17
C MET A 26 -15.03 5.94 2.10
N SER A 27 -14.73 6.28 0.84
CA SER A 27 -15.57 5.90 -0.30
C SER A 27 -15.55 4.40 -0.55
N THR A 28 -16.64 3.86 -1.08
CA THR A 28 -16.84 2.40 -1.26
C THR A 28 -15.81 1.74 -2.18
N TYR A 29 -15.26 2.47 -3.16
CA TYR A 29 -14.29 1.93 -4.11
C TYR A 29 -12.93 1.57 -3.48
N LEU A 30 -12.67 2.03 -2.25
CA LEU A 30 -11.43 1.77 -1.52
C LEU A 30 -11.46 0.48 -0.68
N ILE A 31 -12.62 -0.16 -0.54
CA ILE A 31 -12.74 -1.41 0.22
C ILE A 31 -11.94 -2.52 -0.49
N ALA A 32 -11.07 -3.22 0.24
CA ALA A 32 -10.33 -4.38 -0.24
C ALA A 32 -10.20 -5.47 0.82
N ILE A 33 -10.19 -6.72 0.36
CA ILE A 33 -9.89 -7.92 1.14
C ILE A 33 -9.09 -8.85 0.24
N ILE A 34 -8.02 -9.45 0.79
CA ILE A 34 -7.23 -10.48 0.11
C ILE A 34 -7.28 -11.75 0.95
N VAL A 35 -7.60 -12.87 0.31
CA VAL A 35 -7.49 -14.22 0.89
C VAL A 35 -6.50 -14.99 0.03
N ALA A 36 -5.26 -15.10 0.49
CA ALA A 36 -4.19 -15.75 -0.24
C ALA A 36 -3.13 -16.31 0.70
N LYS A 37 -2.43 -17.36 0.27
CA LYS A 37 -1.22 -17.84 0.94
C LYS A 37 -0.03 -16.98 0.52
N TYR A 38 0.22 -15.91 1.25
CA TYR A 38 1.36 -15.00 1.08
C TYR A 38 2.28 -15.03 2.29
N ASP A 39 3.56 -14.74 2.03
CA ASP A 39 4.53 -14.39 3.06
C ASP A 39 4.74 -12.87 3.05
N ASN A 40 5.43 -12.36 4.07
CA ASN A 40 5.64 -10.91 4.21
C ASN A 40 7.04 -10.50 4.66
N LEU A 41 7.39 -9.27 4.28
CA LEU A 41 8.37 -8.45 4.97
C LEU A 41 7.58 -7.46 5.83
N MET A 42 7.92 -7.30 7.11
CA MET A 42 7.10 -6.52 8.04
C MET A 42 7.91 -5.66 9.00
N VAL A 43 7.30 -4.54 9.41
CA VAL A 43 7.72 -3.72 10.54
C VAL A 43 6.63 -3.74 11.61
N ILE A 44 7.06 -4.09 12.81
CA ILE A 44 6.24 -4.05 14.02
C ILE A 44 6.79 -2.93 14.90
N ASN A 45 5.91 -2.06 15.41
CA ASN A 45 6.30 -0.98 16.30
C ASN A 45 6.62 -1.47 17.72
N SER A 46 7.03 -0.56 18.61
CA SER A 46 7.35 -0.88 20.01
C SER A 46 6.18 -1.48 20.81
N ASP A 47 4.95 -1.23 20.38
CA ASP A 47 3.73 -1.72 21.03
C ASP A 47 3.29 -3.09 20.51
N GLY A 48 4.08 -3.70 19.62
CA GLY A 48 3.76 -5.00 19.02
C GLY A 48 2.75 -4.93 17.88
N LYS A 49 2.45 -3.74 17.36
CA LYS A 49 1.51 -3.54 16.25
C LYS A 49 2.24 -3.58 14.91
N LEU A 50 1.73 -4.38 13.97
CA LEU A 50 2.13 -4.32 12.56
C LEU A 50 1.77 -2.96 11.96
N ILE A 51 2.77 -2.23 11.47
CA ILE A 51 2.58 -0.89 10.91
C ILE A 51 2.87 -0.82 9.41
N TYR A 52 3.79 -1.64 8.90
CA TYR A 52 4.15 -1.63 7.49
C TYR A 52 4.47 -3.05 7.03
N GLU A 53 4.02 -3.45 5.84
CA GLU A 53 4.42 -4.72 5.24
C GLU A 53 4.37 -4.71 3.71
N VAL A 54 5.16 -5.61 3.11
CA VAL A 54 5.02 -6.03 1.73
C VAL A 54 4.65 -7.50 1.72
N ILE A 55 3.51 -7.85 1.13
CA ILE A 55 3.00 -9.22 1.02
C ILE A 55 3.07 -9.69 -0.43
N ALA A 56 3.53 -10.92 -0.64
CA ALA A 56 3.61 -11.53 -1.96
C ALA A 56 3.60 -13.06 -1.85
N ARG A 57 3.61 -13.73 -3.01
CA ARG A 57 3.77 -15.18 -3.07
C ARG A 57 5.07 -15.61 -2.35
N PRO A 58 5.07 -16.73 -1.59
CA PRO A 58 6.24 -17.18 -0.82
C PRO A 58 7.57 -17.15 -1.58
N ALA A 59 7.59 -17.70 -2.81
CA ALA A 59 8.79 -17.73 -3.64
C ALA A 59 9.36 -16.35 -3.99
N ALA A 60 8.53 -15.31 -4.07
CA ALA A 60 8.99 -13.95 -4.32
C ALA A 60 9.64 -13.33 -3.08
N ILE A 61 9.09 -13.59 -1.89
CA ILE A 61 9.66 -13.14 -0.62
C ILE A 61 10.96 -13.88 -0.32
N GLU A 62 10.98 -15.21 -0.47
CA GLU A 62 12.20 -16.03 -0.36
C GLU A 62 13.30 -15.60 -1.34
N GLY A 63 12.90 -15.13 -2.52
CA GLY A 63 13.78 -14.57 -3.55
C GLY A 63 14.19 -13.10 -3.32
N ASN A 64 13.84 -12.51 -2.17
CA ASN A 64 14.12 -11.11 -1.80
C ASN A 64 13.54 -10.07 -2.77
N GLN A 65 12.51 -10.43 -3.53
CA GLN A 65 11.96 -9.54 -4.56
C GLN A 65 11.13 -8.38 -3.97
N GLY A 66 10.70 -8.50 -2.71
CA GLY A 66 9.96 -7.44 -2.01
C GLY A 66 10.84 -6.38 -1.33
N GLU A 67 12.15 -6.60 -1.20
CA GLU A 67 13.03 -5.75 -0.38
C GLU A 67 13.08 -4.30 -0.86
N TYR A 68 13.17 -4.09 -2.18
CA TYR A 68 13.24 -2.74 -2.74
C TYR A 68 11.97 -1.94 -2.44
N ALA A 69 10.79 -2.53 -2.64
CA ALA A 69 9.53 -1.88 -2.31
C ALA A 69 9.38 -1.66 -0.81
N PHE A 70 9.82 -2.61 0.01
CA PHE A 70 9.78 -2.51 1.46
C PHE A 70 10.64 -1.35 1.99
N GLU A 71 11.86 -1.19 1.48
CA GLU A 71 12.77 -0.11 1.89
C GLU A 71 12.30 1.25 1.37
N VAL A 72 12.04 1.35 0.07
CA VAL A 72 11.70 2.64 -0.58
C VAL A 72 10.32 3.10 -0.16
N GLY A 73 9.33 2.21 -0.09
CA GLY A 73 7.96 2.57 0.26
C GLY A 73 7.84 3.15 1.67
N GLN A 74 8.64 2.68 2.63
CA GLN A 74 8.71 3.28 3.97
C GLN A 74 9.24 4.72 3.95
N LEU A 75 10.29 4.97 3.16
CA LEU A 75 10.86 6.32 3.00
C LEU A 75 9.86 7.26 2.31
N LEU A 76 9.19 6.79 1.26
CA LEU A 76 8.16 7.54 0.55
C LEU A 76 6.98 7.91 1.46
N LEU A 77 6.49 6.96 2.27
CA LEU A 77 5.41 7.20 3.22
C LEU A 77 5.79 8.22 4.29
N ALA A 78 7.01 8.12 4.82
CA ALA A 78 7.55 9.06 5.80
C ALA A 78 7.69 10.47 5.20
N GLU A 79 8.22 10.57 3.98
CA GLU A 79 8.38 11.84 3.28
C GLU A 79 7.03 12.49 2.97
N MET A 80 6.04 11.73 2.49
CA MET A 80 4.71 12.27 2.20
C MET A 80 3.99 12.74 3.48
N SER A 81 4.16 12.01 4.58
CA SER A 81 3.64 12.41 5.90
C SER A 81 4.26 13.72 6.38
N ALA A 82 5.58 13.86 6.23
CA ALA A 82 6.29 15.10 6.58
C ALA A 82 5.87 16.27 5.67
N HIS A 83 5.78 16.02 4.36
CA HIS A 83 5.44 17.03 3.35
C HIS A 83 4.04 17.61 3.57
N THR A 84 3.07 16.76 3.83
CA THR A 84 1.67 17.18 4.07
C THR A 84 1.43 17.67 5.50
N ALA A 85 2.40 17.50 6.40
CA ALA A 85 2.27 17.71 7.85
C ALA A 85 1.11 16.92 8.49
N ILE A 86 0.73 15.81 7.88
CA ILE A 86 -0.32 14.89 8.34
C ILE A 86 0.30 13.50 8.36
N ASP A 87 0.55 12.96 9.54
CA ASP A 87 1.09 11.61 9.69
C ASP A 87 0.03 10.56 9.35
N TYR A 88 0.33 9.70 8.37
CA TYR A 88 -0.53 8.59 7.94
C TYR A 88 -1.04 7.75 9.12
N TYR A 89 -0.18 7.44 10.09
CA TYR A 89 -0.55 6.58 11.21
C TYR A 89 -1.43 7.27 12.25
N THR A 90 -1.57 8.61 12.18
CA THR A 90 -2.45 9.38 13.08
C THR A 90 -3.88 9.48 12.56
N VAL A 91 -4.12 9.14 11.28
CA VAL A 91 -5.47 9.12 10.69
C VAL A 91 -6.36 8.07 11.37
N SER A 92 -5.77 6.93 11.79
CA SER A 92 -6.44 5.91 12.58
C SER A 92 -5.43 5.10 13.39
N GLU A 93 -5.76 4.83 14.67
CA GLU A 93 -4.93 4.02 15.56
C GLU A 93 -4.73 2.57 15.07
N PHE A 94 -5.57 2.09 14.15
CA PHE A 94 -5.48 0.74 13.58
C PHE A 94 -4.78 0.69 12.22
N PHE A 95 -4.32 1.83 11.70
CA PHE A 95 -3.74 1.86 10.36
C PHE A 95 -2.44 1.06 10.23
N LYS A 96 -2.56 0.19 9.24
CA LYS A 96 -1.63 -0.51 8.37
C LYS A 96 -1.08 0.24 7.17
N MET A 97 0.17 0.06 6.75
CA MET A 97 0.50 0.19 5.33
C MET A 97 0.90 -1.16 4.77
N THR A 98 0.01 -1.82 4.02
CA THR A 98 0.30 -3.08 3.34
C THR A 98 0.42 -2.83 1.85
N HIS A 99 1.52 -3.27 1.23
CA HIS A 99 1.68 -3.34 -0.22
C HIS A 99 1.58 -4.80 -0.68
N ALA A 100 0.64 -5.10 -1.57
CA ALA A 100 0.34 -6.47 -1.99
C ALA A 100 0.66 -6.70 -3.48
N ALA A 101 1.53 -7.67 -3.77
CA ALA A 101 1.82 -8.11 -5.13
C ALA A 101 0.79 -9.15 -5.60
N ILE A 102 -0.07 -8.75 -6.54
CA ILE A 102 -1.13 -9.58 -7.13
C ILE A 102 -0.65 -10.16 -8.48
N PRO A 103 -0.68 -11.50 -8.67
CA PRO A 103 -0.23 -12.15 -9.89
C PRO A 103 -1.00 -11.74 -11.16
N ASP A 104 -2.31 -11.55 -11.04
CA ASP A 104 -3.20 -11.22 -12.15
C ASP A 104 -4.09 -10.04 -11.77
N LEU A 105 -3.56 -8.83 -11.99
CA LEU A 105 -4.26 -7.57 -11.79
C LEU A 105 -4.37 -6.84 -13.12
N GLU A 106 -5.62 -6.55 -13.54
CA GLU A 106 -5.89 -5.82 -14.79
C GLU A 106 -5.31 -4.40 -14.74
N ALA A 107 -5.52 -3.70 -13.61
CA ALA A 107 -4.90 -2.41 -13.33
C ALA A 107 -3.39 -2.53 -13.04
N GLY A 108 -2.67 -1.41 -13.12
CA GLY A 108 -1.27 -1.35 -12.71
C GLY A 108 -1.12 -1.51 -11.20
N ALA A 109 -1.90 -0.72 -10.46
CA ALA A 109 -2.07 -0.79 -9.02
C ALA A 109 -3.43 -0.18 -8.63
N MET A 110 -3.76 -0.24 -7.34
CA MET A 110 -4.96 0.35 -6.76
C MET A 110 -4.70 0.76 -5.30
N GLU A 111 -5.19 1.95 -4.94
CA GLU A 111 -4.88 2.70 -3.72
C GLU A 111 -5.76 2.33 -2.51
N ASN A 112 -6.27 1.10 -2.43
CA ASN A 112 -7.18 0.68 -1.37
C ASN A 112 -6.58 1.00 0.02
N TRP A 113 -7.35 1.72 0.86
CA TRP A 113 -6.77 2.45 1.99
C TRP A 113 -6.16 1.50 3.05
N GLY A 114 -4.83 1.50 3.12
CA GLY A 114 -4.04 0.63 3.99
C GLY A 114 -3.73 -0.76 3.43
N LEU A 115 -4.21 -1.08 2.22
CA LEU A 115 -3.92 -2.31 1.48
C LEU A 115 -3.71 -2.01 -0.01
N LEU A 116 -2.62 -1.34 -0.35
CA LEU A 116 -2.31 -0.97 -1.73
C LEU A 116 -2.02 -2.24 -2.52
N THR A 117 -2.69 -2.44 -3.65
CA THR A 117 -2.51 -3.63 -4.49
C THR A 117 -1.78 -3.28 -5.78
N TYR A 118 -0.90 -4.16 -6.22
CA TYR A 118 -0.03 -3.93 -7.38
C TYR A 118 -0.02 -5.16 -8.26
N ARG A 119 0.11 -4.98 -9.57
CA ARG A 119 0.64 -6.06 -10.41
C ARG A 119 2.06 -6.37 -9.97
N GLU A 120 2.46 -7.65 -9.96
CA GLU A 120 3.81 -8.07 -9.52
C GLU A 120 4.95 -7.23 -10.14
N SER A 121 4.86 -6.90 -11.43
CA SER A 121 5.88 -6.11 -12.15
C SER A 121 6.06 -4.67 -11.64
N TYR A 122 5.11 -4.15 -10.86
CA TYR A 122 5.13 -2.80 -10.29
C TYR A 122 5.44 -2.78 -8.79
N LEU A 123 5.73 -3.93 -8.19
CA LEU A 123 6.12 -4.02 -6.78
C LEU A 123 7.39 -4.86 -6.56
N LEU A 124 7.53 -5.97 -7.29
CA LEU A 124 8.62 -6.92 -7.12
C LEU A 124 9.84 -6.53 -7.96
N TYR A 125 11.00 -6.50 -7.32
CA TYR A 125 12.30 -6.16 -7.91
C TYR A 125 13.30 -7.30 -7.74
N ASP A 126 13.79 -7.84 -8.85
CA ASP A 126 14.88 -8.80 -8.86
C ASP A 126 16.15 -8.10 -9.36
N LYS A 127 17.19 -8.03 -8.54
CA LYS A 127 18.44 -7.32 -8.88
C LYS A 127 19.13 -7.85 -10.15
N ASP A 128 18.94 -9.13 -10.47
CA ASP A 128 19.62 -9.81 -11.57
C ASP A 128 18.77 -9.80 -12.86
N HIS A 129 17.45 -9.59 -12.73
CA HIS A 129 16.49 -9.70 -13.84
C HIS A 129 15.65 -8.44 -14.10
N THR A 130 15.61 -7.48 -13.18
CA THR A 130 14.85 -6.23 -13.32
C THR A 130 15.76 -5.11 -13.81
N SER A 131 15.45 -4.57 -14.99
CA SER A 131 16.16 -3.42 -15.56
C SER A 131 16.06 -2.16 -14.68
N SER A 132 17.01 -1.24 -14.80
CA SER A 132 16.95 0.08 -14.14
C SER A 132 15.68 0.87 -14.46
N PHE A 133 15.18 0.78 -15.70
CA PHE A 133 13.93 1.39 -16.11
C PHE A 133 12.75 0.86 -15.28
N HIS A 134 12.60 -0.46 -15.19
CA HIS A 134 11.55 -1.07 -14.36
C HIS A 134 11.73 -0.80 -12.87
N LYS A 135 12.98 -0.75 -12.37
CA LYS A 135 13.25 -0.33 -10.98
C LYS A 135 12.70 1.07 -10.70
N GLN A 136 12.91 2.00 -11.61
CA GLN A 136 12.35 3.36 -11.53
C GLN A 136 10.82 3.34 -11.64
N SER A 137 10.24 2.52 -12.54
CA SER A 137 8.78 2.36 -12.63
C SER A 137 8.16 1.84 -11.33
N ILE A 138 8.82 0.94 -10.61
CA ILE A 138 8.38 0.49 -9.28
C ILE A 138 8.36 1.67 -8.29
N ALA A 139 9.41 2.49 -8.26
CA ALA A 139 9.46 3.67 -7.39
C ALA A 139 8.36 4.69 -7.71
N TYR A 140 8.06 4.90 -8.99
CA TYR A 140 6.94 5.74 -9.42
C TYR A 140 5.60 5.18 -8.95
N MET A 141 5.33 3.90 -9.22
CA MET A 141 4.06 3.30 -8.79
C MET A 141 3.90 3.35 -7.28
N LEU A 142 4.94 3.02 -6.51
CA LEU A 142 4.90 3.17 -5.05
C LEU A 142 4.57 4.62 -4.63
N SER A 143 5.19 5.61 -5.27
CA SER A 143 4.97 7.02 -4.97
C SER A 143 3.55 7.47 -5.30
N HIS A 144 3.01 7.05 -6.46
CA HIS A 144 1.66 7.38 -6.92
C HIS A 144 0.61 6.82 -5.94
N GLU A 145 0.70 5.52 -5.62
CA GLU A 145 -0.25 4.87 -4.71
C GLU A 145 -0.12 5.38 -3.26
N ILE A 146 1.09 5.71 -2.79
CA ILE A 146 1.27 6.31 -1.46
C ILE A 146 0.66 7.72 -1.41
N ALA A 147 0.80 8.52 -2.47
CA ALA A 147 0.22 9.86 -2.53
C ALA A 147 -1.31 9.83 -2.42
N HIS A 148 -1.95 8.78 -2.95
CA HIS A 148 -3.40 8.59 -2.85
C HIS A 148 -3.92 8.46 -1.42
N MET A 149 -3.08 8.07 -0.45
CA MET A 149 -3.48 8.03 0.97
C MET A 149 -3.96 9.40 1.48
N TRP A 150 -3.44 10.49 0.89
CA TRP A 150 -3.93 11.85 1.12
C TRP A 150 -4.88 12.32 0.00
N PHE A 151 -4.52 12.09 -1.27
CA PHE A 151 -5.24 12.59 -2.44
C PHE A 151 -6.01 11.48 -3.15
N GLY A 152 -7.23 11.22 -2.68
CA GLY A 152 -8.09 10.13 -3.16
C GLY A 152 -8.76 9.41 -1.99
N ASN A 153 -8.00 9.21 -0.92
CA ASN A 153 -8.48 8.51 0.27
C ASN A 153 -8.90 9.49 1.37
N LEU A 154 -7.97 10.27 1.91
CA LEU A 154 -8.29 11.28 2.94
C LEU A 154 -9.17 12.40 2.38
N VAL A 155 -8.85 12.87 1.18
CA VAL A 155 -9.68 13.82 0.42
C VAL A 155 -10.02 13.18 -0.91
N THR A 156 -11.28 12.77 -1.07
CA THR A 156 -11.80 12.16 -2.30
C THR A 156 -12.55 13.18 -3.14
N CYS A 157 -12.39 13.13 -4.46
CA CYS A 157 -13.25 13.85 -5.39
C CYS A 157 -14.74 13.58 -5.15
N GLU A 158 -15.59 14.60 -5.28
CA GLU A 158 -17.05 14.44 -5.09
C GLU A 158 -17.69 13.54 -6.15
N TRP A 159 -17.19 13.65 -7.40
CA TRP A 159 -17.69 12.86 -8.53
C TRP A 159 -16.58 12.58 -9.55
N TRP A 160 -16.81 11.58 -10.40
CA TRP A 160 -15.81 11.05 -11.33
C TRP A 160 -15.41 12.00 -12.47
N ASP A 161 -16.20 13.02 -12.77
CA ASP A 161 -15.85 14.04 -13.77
C ASP A 161 -14.69 14.95 -13.31
N VAL A 162 -14.44 14.99 -11.99
CA VAL A 162 -13.29 15.66 -11.37
C VAL A 162 -12.28 14.69 -10.79
N LEU A 163 -12.21 13.46 -11.33
CA LEU A 163 -11.24 12.42 -10.94
C LEU A 163 -9.78 12.89 -11.00
N TRP A 164 -9.47 13.90 -11.81
CA TRP A 164 -8.14 14.50 -11.86
C TRP A 164 -7.66 15.04 -10.49
N LEU A 165 -8.57 15.34 -9.56
CA LEU A 165 -8.22 15.71 -8.18
C LEU A 165 -7.52 14.57 -7.42
N ASN A 166 -7.84 13.32 -7.74
CA ASN A 166 -7.15 12.16 -7.19
C ASN A 166 -5.91 11.87 -8.04
N GLU A 167 -6.14 11.48 -9.30
CA GLU A 167 -5.11 10.96 -10.21
C GLU A 167 -4.06 12.01 -10.62
N GLY A 168 -4.47 13.26 -10.79
CA GLY A 168 -3.58 14.34 -11.16
C GLY A 168 -2.64 14.72 -10.02
N PHE A 169 -3.13 14.73 -8.77
CA PHE A 169 -2.29 14.96 -7.61
C PHE A 169 -1.38 13.78 -7.32
N ALA A 170 -1.87 12.55 -7.43
CA ALA A 170 -1.05 11.35 -7.30
C ALA A 170 0.08 11.34 -8.35
N ARG A 171 -0.24 11.61 -9.62
CA ARG A 171 0.77 11.74 -10.69
C ARG A 171 1.73 12.91 -10.48
N TYR A 172 1.26 14.02 -9.93
CA TYR A 172 2.14 15.15 -9.60
C TYR A 172 3.16 14.71 -8.54
N TYR A 173 2.69 14.20 -7.40
CA TYR A 173 3.56 13.78 -6.30
C TYR A 173 4.39 12.54 -6.62
N GLU A 174 3.97 11.67 -7.54
CA GLU A 174 4.75 10.55 -8.06
C GLU A 174 6.18 10.99 -8.42
N TYR A 175 6.32 12.06 -9.22
CA TYR A 175 7.63 12.55 -9.64
C TYR A 175 8.41 13.20 -8.49
N PHE A 176 7.75 14.00 -7.65
CA PHE A 176 8.42 14.71 -6.55
C PHE A 176 8.88 13.76 -5.45
N LEU A 177 8.02 12.87 -4.97
CA LEU A 177 8.38 11.88 -3.96
C LEU A 177 9.50 10.96 -4.45
N THR A 178 9.42 10.52 -5.71
CA THR A 178 10.49 9.71 -6.31
C THR A 178 11.81 10.48 -6.35
N ASP A 179 11.81 11.76 -6.73
CA ASP A 179 13.04 12.57 -6.75
C ASP A 179 13.61 12.79 -5.34
N TRP A 180 12.75 13.12 -4.36
CA TRP A 180 13.16 13.39 -2.98
C TRP A 180 13.76 12.17 -2.29
N VAL A 181 13.24 10.97 -2.54
CA VAL A 181 13.69 9.73 -1.91
C VAL A 181 14.73 8.99 -2.73
N CYS A 182 14.59 8.99 -4.06
CA CYS A 182 15.44 8.25 -4.99
C CYS A 182 16.27 9.20 -5.88
N CYS A 183 17.11 10.04 -5.25
CA CYS A 183 17.94 11.04 -5.94
C CYS A 183 18.81 10.49 -7.10
N SER A 184 19.10 9.18 -7.12
CA SER A 184 19.87 8.52 -8.17
C SER A 184 19.14 8.42 -9.52
N PHE A 185 17.86 8.78 -9.59
CA PHE A 185 17.09 8.80 -10.83
C PHE A 185 17.14 10.13 -11.59
N TYR A 186 17.73 11.19 -11.01
CA TYR A 186 18.01 12.48 -11.68
C TYR A 186 16.81 13.07 -12.44
N LEU A 187 15.61 13.07 -11.83
CA LEU A 187 14.37 13.46 -12.53
C LEU A 187 14.33 14.93 -12.93
N PHE A 188 14.88 15.80 -12.07
CA PHE A 188 14.86 17.25 -12.27
C PHE A 188 16.26 17.86 -12.45
N ASN A 189 17.31 17.04 -12.59
CA ASN A 189 18.67 17.51 -12.85
C ASN A 189 18.89 17.67 -14.37
N ASN A 190 18.71 18.91 -14.85
CA ASN A 190 19.17 19.36 -16.18
C ASN A 190 20.64 19.82 -16.13
#